data_AF-A0AAD7A524-F1
#
_entry.id   AF-A0AAD7A524-F1
#
_cell.length_a   1.000
_cell.length_b   1.000
_cell.length_c   1.000
_cell.angle_alpha   90.00
_cell.angle_beta   90.00
_cell.angle_gamma   90.00
#
_symmetry.space_group_name_H-M   'P 1'
#
loop_
_entity.id
_entity.type
_entity.pdbx_description
1 polymer ?
#
loop_
_entity_poly.entity_id
_entity_poly.type
_entity_poly.pdbx_seq_one_letter_code
_entity_poly.pdbx_strand_id
1 'polypeptide(L)'
;ALVEKSSGYFIYASTVIKRIEDKRFHPADRLDIVLGIKSSISGSPFDIVDQLYHQTLCAVPIEYRPKLTDILAVIGTDLVLRVSKIEVLLRLDTGDVQLTLRGLHSVIGFYPEWNHTVVHDVHHGSFLDFLCDIRWSGPLYIGSSQCHRKLTSHFL
;
A
#
# COMPACT_ATOMS: atom_id res chain seq x y z
N ALA A 1 0.17 -6.24 -24.08
CA ALA A 1 1.07 -5.65 -23.06
C ALA A 1 0.46 -5.65 -21.65
N LEU A 2 -0.51 -4.79 -21.30
CA LEU A 2 -1.04 -4.75 -19.92
C LEU A 2 -1.82 -6.02 -19.52
N VAL A 3 -2.65 -6.55 -20.42
CA VAL A 3 -3.40 -7.81 -20.20
C VAL A 3 -2.44 -8.98 -19.95
N GLU A 4 -1.38 -9.06 -20.75
CA GLU A 4 -0.34 -10.08 -20.62
C GLU A 4 0.43 -9.95 -19.30
N LYS A 5 0.77 -8.72 -18.88
CA LYS A 5 1.39 -8.45 -17.57
C LYS A 5 0.50 -8.71 -16.38
N SER A 6 -0.81 -8.57 -16.54
CA SER A 6 -1.72 -8.83 -15.45
C SER A 6 -1.74 -10.32 -15.06
N SER A 7 -1.25 -11.23 -15.93
CA SER A 7 -1.25 -12.68 -15.72
C SER A 7 -2.59 -13.23 -15.19
N GLY A 8 -3.71 -12.56 -15.50
CA GLY A 8 -5.04 -12.90 -14.98
C GLY A 8 -5.38 -12.37 -13.58
N TYR A 9 -4.46 -11.71 -12.88
CA TYR A 9 -4.69 -11.13 -11.56
C TYR A 9 -5.46 -9.81 -11.65
N PHE A 10 -6.74 -9.86 -11.31
CA PHE A 10 -7.61 -8.67 -11.21
C PHE A 10 -7.00 -7.58 -10.32
N ILE A 11 -6.33 -7.96 -9.24
CA ILE A 11 -5.63 -7.08 -8.29
C ILE A 11 -4.54 -6.24 -8.98
N TYR A 12 -3.81 -6.84 -9.93
CA TYR A 12 -2.79 -6.11 -10.69
C TYR A 12 -3.44 -5.03 -11.55
N ALA A 13 -4.47 -5.40 -12.32
CA ALA A 13 -5.18 -4.47 -13.19
C ALA A 13 -5.83 -3.32 -12.40
N SER A 14 -6.53 -3.62 -11.29
CA SER A 14 -7.17 -2.60 -10.45
C SER A 14 -6.16 -1.64 -9.83
N THR A 15 -5.02 -2.15 -9.35
CA THR A 15 -3.97 -1.32 -8.75
C THR A 15 -3.29 -0.43 -9.80
N VAL A 16 -3.04 -0.96 -11.01
CA VAL A 16 -2.47 -0.19 -12.12
C VAL A 16 -3.40 0.93 -12.56
N ILE A 17 -4.70 0.65 -12.74
CA ILE A 17 -5.70 1.66 -13.13
C ILE A 17 -5.70 2.80 -12.11
N LYS A 18 -5.84 2.49 -10.82
CA LYS A 18 -5.82 3.50 -9.74
C LYS A 18 -4.53 4.31 -9.71
N ARG A 19 -3.39 3.71 -10.08
CA ARG A 19 -2.08 4.39 -10.12
C ARG A 19 -1.95 5.33 -11.33
N ILE A 20 -2.52 4.97 -12.48
CA ILE A 20 -2.53 5.81 -13.69
C ILE A 20 -3.49 7.00 -13.53
N GLU A 21 -4.58 6.82 -12.79
CA GLU A 21 -5.56 7.89 -12.49
C GLU A 21 -5.04 8.98 -11.53
N ASP A 22 -3.82 8.85 -11.01
CA ASP A 22 -3.20 9.84 -10.14
C ASP A 22 -2.89 11.15 -10.90
N LYS A 23 -3.74 12.16 -10.70
CA LYS A 23 -3.68 13.47 -11.38
C LYS A 23 -2.38 14.24 -11.19
N ARG A 24 -1.50 13.82 -10.28
CA ARG A 24 -0.19 14.46 -10.06
C ARG A 24 0.87 14.05 -11.08
N PHE A 25 0.66 12.95 -11.78
CA PHE A 25 1.64 12.37 -12.69
C PHE A 25 1.07 12.27 -14.10
N HIS A 26 1.95 12.29 -15.09
CA HIS A 26 1.54 12.07 -16.47
C HIS A 26 1.16 10.58 -16.66
N PRO A 27 -0.04 10.27 -17.18
CA PRO A 27 -0.52 8.89 -17.29
C PRO A 27 0.39 7.98 -18.13
N ALA A 28 1.01 8.52 -19.19
CA ALA A 28 1.91 7.75 -20.05
C ALA A 28 3.17 7.32 -19.29
N ASP A 29 3.77 8.22 -18.51
CA ASP A 29 4.99 7.95 -17.75
C ASP A 29 4.72 6.89 -16.67
N ARG A 30 3.55 6.95 -16.02
CA ARG A 30 3.11 5.93 -15.06
C ARG A 30 2.91 4.58 -15.74
N LEU A 31 2.31 4.57 -16.92
CA LEU A 31 2.11 3.35 -17.69
C LEU A 31 3.45 2.75 -18.11
N ASP A 32 4.42 3.55 -18.57
CA ASP A 32 5.75 3.08 -18.95
C ASP A 32 6.50 2.46 -17.76
N ILE A 33 6.41 3.07 -16.58
CA ILE A 33 6.97 2.50 -15.34
C ILE A 33 6.34 1.13 -15.06
N VAL A 34 5.01 1.01 -15.15
CA VAL A 34 4.29 -0.24 -14.93
C VAL A 34 4.65 -1.28 -15.99
N LEU A 35 4.75 -0.88 -17.26
CA LEU A 35 5.17 -1.72 -18.39
C LEU A 35 6.67 -2.08 -18.33
N GLY A 36 7.47 -1.39 -17.53
CA GLY A 36 8.86 -1.74 -17.21
C GLY A 36 9.05 -2.83 -16.14
N ILE A 37 8.03 -3.13 -15.31
CA ILE A 37 8.07 -4.16 -14.25
C ILE A 37 8.38 -5.56 -14.84
N LYS A 38 9.56 -6.12 -14.61
CA LYS A 38 9.89 -7.49 -15.06
C LYS A 38 9.63 -8.47 -13.92
N SER A 39 8.78 -9.48 -14.13
CA SER A 39 8.64 -10.57 -13.17
C SER A 39 10.01 -11.17 -12.91
N SER A 40 10.55 -10.97 -11.71
CA SER A 40 11.67 -11.76 -11.22
C SER A 40 11.16 -13.18 -11.04
N ILE A 41 12.02 -14.18 -11.26
CA ILE A 41 11.74 -15.53 -10.80
C ILE A 41 11.85 -15.48 -9.28
N SER A 42 10.82 -15.00 -8.60
CA SER A 42 10.73 -15.03 -7.16
C SER A 42 9.74 -16.13 -6.78
N GLY A 43 9.92 -16.76 -5.64
CA GLY A 43 9.03 -17.82 -5.19
C GLY A 43 7.66 -17.33 -4.72
N SER A 44 7.24 -16.09 -5.02
CA SER A 44 5.94 -15.57 -4.58
C SER A 44 4.85 -15.96 -5.58
N PRO A 45 3.69 -16.47 -5.12
CA PRO A 45 2.51 -16.63 -5.97
C PRO A 45 1.99 -15.30 -6.53
N PHE A 46 2.53 -14.15 -6.07
CA PHE A 46 2.14 -12.79 -6.45
C PHE A 46 3.31 -11.95 -6.97
N ASP A 47 4.39 -12.55 -7.47
CA ASP A 47 5.65 -11.87 -7.88
C ASP A 47 5.47 -10.50 -8.55
N ILE A 48 4.58 -10.40 -9.53
CA ILE A 48 4.36 -9.15 -10.29
C ILE A 48 3.56 -8.10 -9.50
N VAL A 49 2.69 -8.54 -8.59
CA VAL A 49 1.90 -7.70 -7.68
C VAL A 49 2.78 -7.21 -6.52
N ASP A 50 3.63 -8.07 -5.96
CA ASP A 50 4.58 -7.72 -4.90
C ASP A 50 5.58 -6.67 -5.40
N GLN A 51 6.08 -6.81 -6.63
CA GLN A 51 6.88 -5.78 -7.26
C GLN A 51 6.13 -4.46 -7.45
N LEU A 52 4.85 -4.52 -7.82
CA LEU A 52 4.01 -3.33 -7.94
C LEU A 52 3.82 -2.63 -6.58
N TYR A 53 3.63 -3.39 -5.50
CA TYR A 53 3.57 -2.86 -4.14
C TYR A 53 4.89 -2.23 -3.72
N HIS A 54 6.00 -2.91 -3.95
CA HIS A 54 7.34 -2.40 -3.65
C HIS A 54 7.62 -1.09 -4.39
N GLN A 55 7.34 -1.02 -5.70
CA GLN A 55 7.49 0.23 -6.47
C GLN A 55 6.56 1.35 -5.98
N THR A 56 5.36 1.01 -5.54
CA THR A 56 4.40 1.99 -5.01
C THR A 56 4.92 2.58 -3.70
N LEU A 57 5.41 1.74 -2.79
CA LEU A 57 5.98 2.17 -1.51
C LEU A 57 7.32 2.92 -1.69
N CYS A 58 8.19 2.48 -2.60
CA CYS A 58 9.45 3.18 -2.88
C CYS A 58 9.26 4.57 -3.50
N ALA A 59 8.12 4.83 -4.14
CA ALA A 59 7.79 6.15 -4.68
C ALA A 59 7.46 7.19 -3.58
N VAL A 60 7.29 6.76 -2.33
CA VAL A 60 7.16 7.68 -1.20
C VAL A 60 8.52 8.39 -0.96
N PRO A 61 8.53 9.74 -0.85
CA PRO A 61 9.75 10.50 -0.61
C PRO A 61 10.51 10.01 0.62
N ILE A 62 11.84 10.04 0.56
CA ILE A 62 12.71 9.43 1.57
C ILE A 62 12.51 10.04 2.98
N GLU A 63 12.15 11.32 3.03
CA GLU A 63 11.84 12.07 4.26
C GLU A 63 10.61 11.53 5.00
N TYR A 64 9.65 10.91 4.28
CA TYR A 64 8.45 10.33 4.86
C TYR A 64 8.57 8.84 5.15
N ARG A 65 9.64 8.16 4.69
CA ARG A 65 9.80 6.70 4.89
C ARG A 65 9.87 6.26 6.35
N PRO A 66 10.52 6.98 7.28
CA PRO A 66 10.48 6.59 8.70
C PRO A 66 9.06 6.58 9.24
N LYS A 67 8.27 7.63 8.91
CA LYS A 67 6.86 7.75 9.31
C LYS A 67 5.99 6.68 8.64
N LEU A 68 6.33 6.31 7.40
CA LEU A 68 5.56 5.38 6.58
C LEU A 68 5.40 4.03 7.27
N THR A 69 6.49 3.42 7.76
CA THR A 69 6.44 2.09 8.38
C THR A 69 5.57 2.10 9.64
N ASP A 70 5.70 3.13 10.47
CA ASP A 70 4.88 3.29 11.69
C ASP A 70 3.39 3.47 11.35
N ILE A 71 3.09 4.28 10.35
CA ILE A 71 1.71 4.48 9.87
C ILE A 71 1.14 3.18 9.31
N LEU A 72 1.90 2.44 8.48
CA LEU A 72 1.47 1.16 7.92
C LEU A 72 1.26 0.10 9.02
N ALA A 73 2.09 0.09 10.05
CA ALA A 73 1.92 -0.80 11.19
C ALA A 73 0.61 -0.53 11.94
N VAL A 74 0.21 0.74 12.10
CA VAL A 74 -1.09 1.12 12.68
C VAL A 74 -2.23 0.69 11.77
N ILE A 75 -2.14 0.92 10.45
CA ILE A 75 -3.16 0.50 9.48
C ILE A 75 -3.34 -1.02 9.47
N GLY A 76 -2.24 -1.78 9.61
CA GLY A 76 -2.27 -3.24 9.67
C GLY A 76 -2.96 -3.82 10.92
N THR A 77 -3.41 -3.00 11.87
CA THR A 77 -4.10 -3.46 13.09
C THR A 77 -5.58 -3.77 12.92
N ASP A 78 -6.14 -3.55 11.72
CA ASP A 78 -7.58 -3.69 11.39
C ASP A 78 -8.49 -2.72 12.15
N LEU A 79 -7.89 -1.64 12.68
CA LEU A 79 -8.61 -0.56 13.36
C LEU A 79 -8.92 0.55 12.35
N VAL A 80 -10.20 0.84 12.16
CA VAL A 80 -10.64 2.03 11.44
C VAL A 80 -10.35 3.25 12.30
N LEU A 81 -9.34 4.05 11.90
CA LEU A 81 -8.88 5.21 12.66
C LEU A 81 -8.99 6.49 11.85
N ARG A 82 -9.41 7.57 12.53
CA ARG A 82 -9.30 8.93 11.99
C ARG A 82 -7.84 9.28 11.82
N VAL A 83 -7.51 10.01 10.76
CA VAL A 83 -6.14 10.45 10.51
C VAL A 83 -5.57 11.22 11.72
N SER A 84 -6.35 12.11 12.32
CA SER A 84 -5.93 12.84 13.52
C SER A 84 -5.61 11.94 14.72
N LYS A 85 -6.25 10.77 14.84
CA LYS A 85 -5.93 9.80 15.89
C LYS A 85 -4.61 9.08 15.62
N ILE A 86 -4.31 8.79 14.36
CA ILE A 86 -3.03 8.21 13.95
C ILE A 86 -1.90 9.21 14.23
N GLU A 87 -2.09 10.48 13.86
CA GLU A 87 -1.12 11.56 14.14
C GLU A 87 -0.85 11.70 15.64
N VAL A 88 -1.89 11.73 16.47
CA VAL A 88 -1.74 11.79 17.93
C VAL A 88 -1.03 10.55 18.48
N LEU A 89 -1.39 9.35 18.00
CA LEU A 89 -0.81 8.08 18.46
C LEU A 89 0.68 8.01 18.16
N LEU A 90 1.07 8.44 16.96
CA LEU A 90 2.45 8.39 16.46
C LEU A 90 3.25 9.67 16.73
N ARG A 91 2.64 10.67 17.40
CA ARG A 91 3.22 12.00 17.66
C ARG A 91 3.72 12.70 16.39
N LEU A 92 2.90 12.65 15.34
CA LEU A 92 3.15 13.31 14.06
C LEU A 92 2.48 14.68 14.01
N ASP A 93 3.00 15.54 13.13
CA ASP A 93 2.39 16.84 12.87
C ASP A 93 1.10 16.67 12.05
N THR A 94 0.17 17.61 12.21
CA THR A 94 -1.07 17.61 11.43
C THR A 94 -0.76 17.68 9.93
N GLY A 95 -1.26 16.71 9.17
CA GLY A 95 -1.03 16.57 7.74
C GLY A 95 0.02 15.52 7.39
N ASP A 96 0.85 15.07 8.32
CA ASP A 96 1.95 14.12 8.04
C ASP A 96 1.44 12.80 7.51
N VAL A 97 0.32 12.29 8.04
CA VAL A 97 -0.26 11.03 7.59
C VAL A 97 -0.78 11.17 6.16
N GLN A 98 -1.49 12.26 5.83
CA GLN A 98 -1.97 12.50 4.48
C GLN A 98 -0.81 12.70 3.51
N LEU A 99 0.24 13.41 3.89
CA LEU A 99 1.42 13.64 3.06
C LEU A 99 2.18 12.33 2.80
N THR A 100 2.40 11.53 3.84
CA THR A 100 3.11 10.26 3.75
C THR A 100 2.35 9.26 2.87
N LEU A 101 1.04 9.17 3.04
CA LEU A 101 0.21 8.21 2.31
C LEU A 101 -0.33 8.74 0.98
N ARG A 102 -0.06 10.01 0.64
CA ARG A 102 -0.60 10.67 -0.56
C ARG A 102 -0.36 9.85 -1.83
N GLY A 103 0.82 9.23 -1.95
CA GLY A 103 1.24 8.42 -3.10
C GLY A 103 0.72 6.97 -3.10
N LEU A 104 -0.02 6.58 -2.06
CA LEU A 104 -0.45 5.20 -1.81
C LEU A 104 -1.95 5.01 -2.01
N HIS A 105 -2.65 5.96 -2.65
CA HIS A 105 -4.08 5.87 -2.93
C HIS A 105 -4.47 4.68 -3.80
N SER A 106 -3.54 4.05 -4.51
CA SER A 106 -3.79 2.81 -5.26
C SER A 106 -3.97 1.60 -4.35
N VAL A 107 -3.38 1.62 -3.15
CA VAL A 107 -3.37 0.50 -2.18
C VAL A 107 -4.10 0.80 -0.88
N ILE A 108 -4.23 2.07 -0.50
CA ILE A 108 -4.90 2.54 0.72
C ILE A 108 -6.05 3.48 0.35
N GLY A 109 -7.23 3.23 0.92
CA GLY A 109 -8.43 4.03 0.73
C GLY A 109 -8.61 5.09 1.84
N PHE A 110 -8.95 6.30 1.42
CA PHE A 110 -9.36 7.39 2.30
C PHE A 110 -10.81 7.75 2.05
N TYR A 111 -11.57 7.96 3.12
CA TYR A 111 -12.95 8.40 3.02
C TYR A 111 -13.18 9.67 3.85
N PRO A 112 -13.90 10.67 3.30
CA PRO A 112 -14.37 11.79 4.07
C PRO A 112 -15.50 11.32 5.00
N GLU A 113 -15.30 11.48 6.31
CA GLU A 113 -16.31 11.27 7.34
C GLU A 113 -16.67 12.62 7.96
N TRP A 114 -17.73 13.24 7.41
CA TRP A 114 -18.24 14.55 7.85
C TRP A 114 -17.14 15.62 7.77
N ASN A 115 -16.49 15.92 8.90
CA ASN A 115 -15.40 16.90 9.04
C ASN A 115 -14.02 16.26 9.23
N HIS A 116 -13.91 14.94 9.07
CA HIS A 116 -12.67 14.19 9.28
C HIS A 116 -12.33 13.35 8.06
N THR A 117 -11.06 12.99 7.94
CA THR A 117 -10.62 11.93 7.02
C THR A 117 -10.34 10.68 7.82
N VAL A 118 -10.90 9.56 7.38
CA VAL A 118 -10.70 8.25 7.98
C VAL A 118 -9.85 7.41 7.03
N VAL A 119 -8.87 6.70 7.58
CA VAL A 119 -8.19 5.63 6.87
C VAL A 119 -9.05 4.39 7.05
N HIS A 120 -9.77 4.03 5.99
CA HIS A 120 -10.86 3.07 6.11
C HIS A 120 -10.46 1.67 5.66
N ASP A 121 -9.57 1.54 4.66
CA ASP A 121 -9.27 0.20 4.15
C ASP A 121 -7.96 0.09 3.36
N VAL A 122 -7.36 -1.09 3.44
CA VAL A 122 -6.36 -1.53 2.47
C VAL A 122 -7.12 -2.19 1.33
N HIS A 123 -6.99 -1.67 0.11
CA HIS A 123 -7.80 -2.09 -1.03
C HIS A 123 -7.74 -3.59 -1.34
N HIS A 124 -6.65 -4.26 -0.97
CA HIS A 124 -6.42 -5.68 -1.25
C HIS A 124 -5.76 -6.37 -0.05
N GLY A 125 -6.33 -7.50 0.38
CA GLY A 125 -5.76 -8.30 1.48
C GLY A 125 -4.29 -8.67 1.26
N SER A 126 -3.93 -8.96 -0.01
CA SER A 126 -2.56 -9.30 -0.41
C SER A 126 -1.53 -8.19 -0.18
N PHE A 127 -1.94 -6.93 -0.07
CA PHE A 127 -1.01 -5.84 0.28
C PHE A 127 -0.54 -5.95 1.73
N LEU A 128 -1.45 -6.28 2.64
CA LEU A 128 -1.07 -6.56 4.03
C LEU A 128 -0.28 -7.87 4.14
N ASP A 129 -0.61 -8.90 3.33
CA ASP A 129 0.17 -10.14 3.29
C ASP A 129 1.61 -9.88 2.82
N PHE A 130 1.79 -9.02 1.82
CA PHE A 130 3.09 -8.53 1.36
C PHE A 130 3.86 -7.81 2.48
N LEU A 131 3.22 -6.86 3.18
CA LEU A 131 3.83 -6.13 4.32
C LEU A 131 4.18 -7.06 5.50
N CYS A 132 3.52 -8.21 5.56
CA CYS A 132 3.67 -9.24 6.58
C CYS A 132 4.69 -10.34 6.25
N ASP A 133 5.28 -10.32 5.06
CA ASP A 133 6.38 -11.21 4.70
C ASP A 133 7.66 -10.40 4.53
N ILE A 134 8.60 -10.57 5.44
CA ILE A 134 9.89 -9.87 5.44
C ILE A 134 10.72 -10.17 4.19
N ARG A 135 10.49 -11.32 3.53
CA ARG A 135 11.20 -11.68 2.29
C ARG A 135 10.77 -10.80 1.12
N TRP A 136 9.53 -10.31 1.14
CA TRP A 136 8.94 -9.52 0.06
C TRP A 136 8.94 -8.01 0.36
N SER A 137 8.56 -7.63 1.58
CA SER A 137 8.51 -6.22 1.99
C SER A 137 9.87 -5.65 2.41
N GLY A 138 10.82 -6.51 2.81
CA GLY A 138 12.18 -6.11 3.17
C GLY A 138 12.18 -5.00 4.25
N PRO A 139 12.72 -3.80 3.97
CA PRO A 139 12.73 -2.68 4.92
C PRO A 139 11.35 -2.14 5.31
N LEU A 140 10.31 -2.48 4.54
CA LEU A 140 8.93 -2.03 4.75
C LEU A 140 8.10 -3.03 5.58
N TYR A 141 8.75 -4.04 6.15
CA TYR A 141 8.12 -5.06 6.97
C TYR A 141 7.55 -4.48 8.27
N ILE A 142 6.27 -4.76 8.57
CA ILE A 142 5.55 -4.18 9.72
C ILE A 142 5.44 -5.08 10.97
N GLY A 143 6.07 -6.26 10.96
CA GLY A 143 6.19 -7.12 12.15
C GLY A 143 5.11 -8.19 12.30
N SER A 144 5.48 -9.35 12.84
CA SER A 144 4.64 -10.57 12.90
C SER A 144 3.43 -10.48 13.84
N SER A 145 3.45 -9.59 14.83
CA SER A 145 2.35 -9.39 15.78
C SER A 145 1.11 -8.75 15.16
N GLN A 146 1.33 -7.86 14.19
CA GLN A 146 0.29 -7.24 13.36
C GLN A 146 -0.25 -8.29 12.36
N CYS A 147 0.63 -9.14 11.86
CA CYS A 147 0.31 -10.19 10.89
C CYS A 147 -0.48 -11.37 11.47
N HIS A 148 -0.25 -11.74 12.74
CA HIS A 148 -0.98 -12.82 13.41
C HIS A 148 -2.48 -12.56 13.54
N ARG A 149 -2.91 -11.30 13.65
CA ARG A 149 -4.33 -10.96 13.83
C ARG A 149 -5.16 -11.24 12.58
N LYS A 150 -4.53 -11.24 11.41
CA LYS A 150 -5.15 -11.49 10.09
C LYS A 150 -5.38 -12.96 9.77
N LEU A 151 -4.50 -13.86 10.21
CA LEU A 151 -4.70 -15.30 10.01
C LEU A 151 -5.95 -15.80 10.74
N THR A 152 -6.31 -15.19 11.86
CA THR A 152 -7.50 -15.55 12.63
C THR A 152 -8.81 -15.11 11.97
N SER A 153 -8.82 -14.05 11.15
CA SER A 153 -10.02 -13.55 10.47
C SER A 153 -10.24 -14.10 9.06
N HIS A 154 -9.22 -14.72 8.45
CA HIS A 154 -9.35 -15.36 7.13
C HIS A 154 -9.84 -16.82 7.18
N PHE A 155 -9.91 -17.43 8.37
CA PHE A 155 -10.28 -18.84 8.59
C PHE A 155 -11.51 -19.05 9.50
N LEU A 156 -12.27 -18.00 9.81
CA LEU A 156 -13.57 -18.05 10.50
C LEU A 156 -14.64 -17.38 9.64
#